data_AF-A0A924RKZ8-F1
#
_entry.id   AF-A0A924RKZ8-F1
#
_cell.length_a   1.000
_cell.length_b   1.000
_cell.length_c   1.000
_cell.angle_alpha   90.00
_cell.angle_beta   90.00
_cell.angle_gamma   90.00
#
_symmetry.space_group_name_H-M   'P 1'
#
loop_
_entity.id
_entity.type
_entity.pdbx_description
1 polymer ?
#
loop_
_entity_poly.entity_id
_entity_poly.type
_entity_poly.pdbx_seq_one_letter_code
_entity_poly.pdbx_strand_id
1 'polypeptide(L)' 'MTRSTSPRATDPDDLAATARDVFGEDRVHVARSLPDALDLAVTLAEQDGEVGAGVLATGSVTMAAEVRTLLGAS' A
#
# COMPACT_ATOMS: atom_id res chain seq x y z
N MET A 1 -2.58 3.72 0.08
CA MET A 1 -3.86 3.00 0.07
C MET A 1 -4.09 2.45 -1.32
N THR A 2 -4.42 1.17 -1.39
CA THR A 2 -4.82 0.43 -2.59
C THR A 2 -5.73 -0.71 -2.13
N ARG A 3 -6.25 -1.51 -3.05
CA ARG A 3 -7.08 -2.67 -2.73
C ARG A 3 -6.55 -3.95 -3.34
N SER A 4 -6.77 -5.06 -2.63
CA SER A 4 -6.64 -6.40 -3.21
C SER A 4 -7.76 -6.69 -4.21
N THR A 5 -7.63 -7.77 -4.98
CA THR A 5 -8.66 -8.22 -5.93
C THR A 5 -9.88 -8.88 -5.27
N SER A 6 -9.85 -9.12 -3.95
CA SER A 6 -10.98 -9.67 -3.20
C SER A 6 -12.26 -8.85 -3.38
N PRO A 7 -13.42 -9.48 -3.60
CA PRO A 7 -14.70 -8.76 -3.68
C PRO A 7 -15.12 -8.12 -2.35
N ARG A 8 -14.45 -8.46 -1.24
CA ARG A 8 -14.67 -7.87 0.08
C ARG A 8 -13.71 -6.71 0.39
N ALA A 9 -12.87 -6.32 -0.56
CA ALA A 9 -11.93 -5.24 -0.34
C ALA A 9 -12.66 -3.90 -0.23
N THR A 10 -12.35 -3.14 0.82
CA THR A 10 -12.84 -1.77 1.00
C THR A 10 -12.38 -0.89 -0.16
N ASP A 11 -13.21 0.08 -0.53
CA ASP A 11 -12.81 1.09 -1.50
C ASP A 11 -11.56 1.87 -1.00
N PRO A 12 -10.52 2.03 -1.84
CA PRO A 12 -9.31 2.74 -1.44
C PRO A 12 -9.55 4.18 -1.00
N ASP A 13 -10.52 4.88 -1.61
CA ASP A 13 -10.80 6.28 -1.30
C ASP A 13 -11.50 6.42 0.06
N ASP A 14 -12.43 5.52 0.38
CA ASP A 14 -13.09 5.45 1.68
C ASP A 14 -12.08 5.12 2.80
N LEU A 15 -11.20 4.15 2.55
CA LEU A 15 -10.13 3.80 3.48
C LEU A 15 -9.15 4.97 3.66
N ALA A 16 -8.83 5.68 2.58
CA ALA A 16 -7.93 6.83 2.63
C ALA A 16 -8.53 7.99 3.41
N ALA A 17 -9.84 8.26 3.30
CA ALA A 17 -10.50 9.28 4.11
C ALA A 17 -10.28 9.01 5.61
N THR A 18 -10.55 7.78 6.06
CA THR A 18 -10.33 7.38 7.46
C THR A 18 -8.85 7.45 7.85
N ALA A 19 -7.95 7.03 6.97
CA ALA A 19 -6.51 7.08 7.23
C ALA A 19 -5.98 8.52 7.34
N ARG A 20 -6.51 9.46 6.54
CA ARG A 20 -6.09 10.88 6.57
C ARG A 20 -6.43 11.53 7.91
N ASP A 21 -7.56 11.18 8.51
CA ASP A 21 -7.93 11.67 9.84
C ASP A 21 -6.93 11.25 10.93
N VAL A 22 -6.27 10.10 10.75
CA VAL A 22 -5.31 9.53 11.72
C VAL A 22 -3.88 9.95 11.43
N PHE A 23 -3.47 9.93 10.16
CA PHE A 23 -2.07 10.09 9.74
C PHE A 23 -1.76 11.46 9.12
N GLY A 24 -2.78 12.25 8.78
CA GLY A 24 -2.65 13.51 8.03
C GLY A 24 -2.70 13.32 6.52
N GLU A 25 -3.18 14.34 5.79
CA GLU A 25 -3.40 14.26 4.34
C GLU A 25 -2.11 14.00 3.56
N ASP A 26 -1.02 14.67 3.92
CA ASP A 26 0.26 14.58 3.22
C ASP A 26 0.94 13.21 3.32
N ARG A 27 0.51 12.37 4.27
CA ARG A 27 1.09 11.04 4.53
C ARG A 27 0.26 9.90 3.94
N VAL A 28 -0.89 10.20 3.32
CA VAL A 28 -1.82 9.19 2.80
C VAL A 28 -1.97 9.34 1.30
N HIS A 29 -1.32 8.44 0.58
CA HIS A 29 -1.39 8.36 -0.87
C HIS A 29 -2.37 7.26 -1.30
N VAL A 30 -3.12 7.47 -2.39
CA VAL A 30 -3.98 6.45 -3.00
C VAL A 30 -3.39 6.04 -4.35
N ALA A 31 -3.35 4.74 -4.63
CA ALA A 31 -2.87 4.18 -5.88
C ALA A 31 -3.94 3.29 -6.52
N ARG A 32 -3.94 3.22 -7.86
CA ARG A 32 -5.00 2.58 -8.66
C ARG A 32 -4.93 1.06 -8.64
N SER A 33 -3.75 0.50 -8.40
CA SER A 33 -3.50 -0.93 -8.36
C SER A 33 -2.46 -1.28 -7.30
N LEU A 34 -2.28 -2.57 -7.02
CA LEU A 34 -1.26 -3.05 -6.11
C LEU A 34 0.17 -2.80 -6.64
N PRO A 35 0.51 -3.08 -7.91
CA PRO A 35 1.81 -2.69 -8.47
C PRO A 35 2.11 -1.20 -8.33
N ASP A 36 1.17 -0.32 -8.70
CA ASP A 36 1.35 1.13 -8.59
C ASP A 36 1.59 1.56 -7.13
N ALA A 37 0.94 0.88 -6.17
CA ALA A 37 1.10 1.18 -4.76
C ALA A 37 2.49 0.77 -4.23
N LEU A 38 3.02 -0.36 -4.69
CA LEU A 38 4.35 -0.84 -4.32
C LEU A 38 5.42 0.08 -4.91
N ASP A 39 5.32 0.44 -6.19
CA ASP A 39 6.25 1.36 -6.85
C ASP A 39 6.30 2.72 -6.15
N LEU A 40 5.12 3.27 -5.81
CA LEU A 40 5.02 4.51 -5.05
C LEU A 40 5.64 4.37 -3.65
N ALA A 41 5.35 3.28 -2.94
CA ALA A 41 5.87 3.07 -1.59
C ALA A 41 7.40 2.90 -1.57
N VAL A 42 7.99 2.21 -2.55
CA VAL A 42 9.44 2.11 -2.72
C VAL A 42 10.03 3.48 -3.02
N THR A 43 9.44 4.23 -3.96
CA THR A 43 9.89 5.59 -4.29
C THR A 43 9.91 6.48 -3.06
N LEU A 44 8.86 6.45 -2.24
CA LEU A 44 8.77 7.24 -1.00
C LEU A 44 9.81 6.79 0.03
N ALA A 45 10.01 5.47 0.21
CA ALA A 45 10.99 4.93 1.13
C ALA A 45 12.43 5.31 0.76
N GLU A 46 12.74 5.40 -0.53
CA GLU A 46 14.06 5.81 -1.02
C GLU A 46 14.28 7.33 -0.89
N GLN A 47 13.22 8.14 -1.02
CA GLN A 47 13.30 9.61 -0.93
C GLN A 47 13.70 10.11 0.46
N ASP A 48 13.28 9.42 1.52
CA ASP A 48 13.63 9.79 2.89
C ASP A 48 15.13 9.57 3.21
N GLY A 49 15.87 8.89 2.33
CA GLY A 49 17.34 8.80 2.39
C GLY A 49 17.88 8.01 3.59
N GLU A 50 16.99 7.37 4.36
CA GLU A 50 17.34 6.64 5.57
C GLU A 50 17.78 5.22 5.21
N VAL A 51 19.03 4.89 5.54
CA VAL A 51 19.60 3.57 5.28
C VAL A 51 18.80 2.53 6.05
N GLY A 52 18.10 1.65 5.34
CA GLY A 52 17.26 0.60 5.93
C GLY A 52 15.76 0.84 5.88
N ALA A 53 15.29 1.85 5.15
CA ALA A 53 13.87 2.02 4.85
C ALA A 53 13.30 0.78 4.11
N GLY A 54 12.01 0.50 4.33
CA GLY A 54 11.33 -0.66 3.76
C GLY A 54 9.83 -0.48 3.65
N VAL A 55 9.20 -1.32 2.80
CA VAL A 55 7.77 -1.28 2.53
C VAL A 55 7.07 -2.42 3.25
N LEU A 56 6.03 -2.09 4.05
CA LEU A 56 5.16 -3.06 4.70
C LEU A 56 3.79 -3.09 4.03
N ALA A 57 3.45 -4.20 3.37
CA ALA A 57 2.10 -4.46 2.89
C ALA A 57 1.29 -5.24 3.93
N THR A 58 0.15 -4.69 4.34
CA THR A 58 -0.68 -5.25 5.44
C THR A 58 -2.16 -4.98 5.24
N GLY A 59 -2.98 -5.34 6.24
CA GLY A 59 -4.43 -5.07 6.32
C GLY A 59 -5.32 -6.23 5.86
N SER A 60 -4.77 -7.22 5.14
CA SER A 60 -5.53 -8.39 4.68
C SER A 60 -4.62 -9.56 4.31
N VAL A 61 -5.11 -10.79 4.55
CA VAL A 61 -4.44 -12.01 4.06
C VAL A 61 -4.42 -12.10 2.53
N THR A 62 -5.45 -11.59 1.85
CA THR A 62 -5.48 -11.58 0.38
C THR A 62 -4.44 -10.60 -0.18
N MET A 63 -4.31 -9.42 0.43
CA MET A 63 -3.25 -8.46 0.10
C MET A 63 -1.85 -9.09 0.26
N ALA A 64 -1.60 -9.76 1.38
CA ALA A 64 -0.31 -10.42 1.62
C ALA A 64 -0.01 -11.51 0.57
N ALA A 65 -1.02 -12.31 0.21
CA ALA A 65 -0.88 -13.35 -0.83
C ALA A 65 -0.56 -12.75 -2.20
N GLU A 66 -1.28 -11.70 -2.62
CA GLU A 66 -1.06 -11.03 -3.91
C GLU A 66 0.33 -10.41 -4.00
N VAL A 67 0.80 -9.75 -2.93
CA VAL A 67 2.17 -9.22 -2.86
C VAL A 67 3.21 -10.34 -2.98
N ARG A 68 3.02 -11.46 -2.27
CA ARG A 68 3.93 -12.61 -2.35
C ARG A 68 4.02 -13.17 -3.77
N THR A 69 2.90 -13.26 -4.48
CA THR A 69 2.85 -13.69 -5.88
C THR A 69 3.57 -12.70 -6.80
N LEU A 70 3.30 -11.40 -6.66
CA LEU A 70 3.94 -10.35 -7.48
C LEU A 70 5.46 -10.33 -7.32
N LEU A 71 5.97 -10.55 -6.10
CA LEU A 71 7.40 -10.57 -5.81
C LEU A 71 8.08 -11.90 -6.13
N GLY A 72 7.38 -12.84 -6.80
CA GLY A 72 7.94 -14.12 -7.21
C GLY A 72 8.29 -15.06 -6.05
N ALA A 73 7.80 -14.78 -4.84
CA ALA A 73 8.08 -15.57 -3.65
C ALA A 73 7.15 -16.79 -3.51
N SER A 74 6.69 -17.36 -4.63
CA SER A 74 5.65 -18.41 -4.71
C SER A 74 6.17 -19.79 -4.36
#